data_AF-A0A8C5YS54-F1
#
_entry.id   AF-A0A8C5YS54-F1
#
_cell.length_a   1.000
_cell.length_b   1.000
_cell.length_c   1.000
_cell.angle_alpha   90.00
_cell.angle_beta   90.00
_cell.angle_gamma   90.00
#
_symmetry.space_group_name_H-M   'P 1'
#
loop_
_entity.id
_entity.type
_entity.pdbx_description
1 polymer ?
#
loop_
_entity_poly.entity_id
_entity_poly.type
_entity_poly.pdbx_seq_one_letter_code
_entity_poly.pdbx_strand_id
1 'polypeptide(L)'
;MPAMPTTVVALGFCNRSLGPGPGPDLSSYFRFLKTLSWVPYPVPTASQGGGAKRQNVHLEQMLYDGVSATSTWLDDVEERLFVATALLPEETETCLFNQEALAKDIKEMSEEMDKNKNLFSQTFPENGDNRDVIEDTLGCLLGRLSLLDTVVNQRCHQMKERLQQILNFQNDLKVLFTSLADNKYIILQKLANVFERPVAEQIEAIQQAEEGLKELDAGITELKRRGDKLQMEQASLQELSKLQDMYDELMMTIGSRKSGLNQNLALKSQYERALQDLADLLETGREKMAGDQKITVSSKEEIQQLLHKHKEYFQGLEAHMILTETLFRKIISFAVPKETQFHTELMAQASAVLKGAHKRGVELEYILETWSHLDEDRQALSRQLEVVENSIPSVGLVEESEDRLTERTSLYQHLKSSLNEYQPKLYQVLDDGKRLLISISCSDLESQLNQLGDGCQIFPEIISVSH
;
A
#
# COMPACT_ATOMS: atom_id res chain seq x y z
N MET A 1 -76.40 -27.01 -22.45
CA MET A 1 -76.68 -25.89 -21.54
C MET A 1 -75.38 -25.53 -20.83
N PRO A 2 -75.02 -24.24 -20.78
CA PRO A 2 -73.65 -23.79 -20.68
C PRO A 2 -73.16 -23.68 -19.23
N ALA A 3 -71.87 -23.93 -19.07
CA ALA A 3 -71.04 -23.46 -17.97
C ALA A 3 -70.62 -22.00 -18.24
N MET A 4 -70.56 -21.18 -17.17
CA MET A 4 -69.93 -19.85 -17.01
C MET A 4 -70.38 -19.30 -15.63
N PRO A 5 -69.66 -18.39 -14.96
CA PRO A 5 -68.34 -18.57 -14.35
C PRO A 5 -68.29 -18.06 -12.88
N THR A 6 -67.44 -18.66 -12.04
CA THR A 6 -67.08 -18.07 -10.75
C THR A 6 -66.05 -16.98 -10.99
N THR A 7 -66.54 -15.75 -11.13
CA THR A 7 -65.74 -14.56 -11.41
C THR A 7 -64.89 -14.19 -10.20
N VAL A 8 -63.59 -14.07 -10.48
CA VAL A 8 -62.55 -13.32 -9.78
C VAL A 8 -63.08 -11.99 -9.23
N VAL A 9 -62.94 -11.75 -7.93
CA VAL A 9 -62.78 -10.40 -7.37
C VAL A 9 -61.52 -10.42 -6.51
N ALA A 10 -60.38 -10.38 -7.20
CA ALA A 10 -59.16 -9.80 -6.68
C ALA A 10 -59.00 -8.43 -7.38
N LEU A 11 -58.79 -7.39 -6.57
CA LEU A 11 -58.21 -6.07 -6.88
C LEU A 11 -59.05 -4.91 -6.32
N GLY A 12 -58.57 -4.36 -5.21
CA GLY A 12 -58.93 -3.04 -4.72
C GLY A 12 -58.33 -2.82 -3.34
N PHE A 13 -57.47 -1.81 -3.21
CA PHE A 13 -56.91 -1.25 -1.96
C PHE A 13 -55.51 -1.71 -1.50
N CYS A 14 -54.52 -1.67 -2.40
CA CYS A 14 -53.16 -1.29 -2.03
C CYS A 14 -52.93 0.19 -2.40
N ASN A 15 -53.28 1.11 -1.49
CA ASN A 15 -52.63 2.42 -1.27
C ASN A 15 -53.51 3.29 -0.36
N ARG A 16 -53.45 3.06 0.95
CA ARG A 16 -53.58 4.14 1.92
C ARG A 16 -52.42 4.03 2.89
N SER A 17 -51.64 5.09 2.96
CA SER A 17 -50.73 5.37 4.07
C SER A 17 -51.56 5.34 5.36
N LEU A 18 -51.52 4.21 6.06
CA LEU A 18 -52.07 4.06 7.40
C LEU A 18 -51.16 4.85 8.34
N GLY A 19 -51.48 6.13 8.53
CA GLY A 19 -50.99 6.89 9.67
C GLY A 19 -51.52 6.28 10.98
N PRO A 20 -50.97 6.68 12.14
CA PRO A 20 -51.39 6.19 13.44
C PRO A 20 -52.78 6.75 13.75
N GLY A 21 -53.83 6.10 13.24
CA GLY A 21 -55.21 6.41 13.55
C GLY A 21 -55.61 5.80 14.90
N PRO A 22 -56.58 6.39 15.62
CA PRO A 22 -57.11 5.81 16.85
C PRO A 22 -57.64 4.39 16.61
N GLY A 23 -57.61 3.57 17.67
CA GLY A 23 -58.10 2.19 17.67
C GLY A 23 -59.57 2.08 17.22
N PRO A 24 -60.01 0.88 16.79
CA PRO A 24 -61.39 0.66 16.35
C PRO A 24 -62.41 1.04 17.45
N ASP A 25 -63.53 1.65 17.05
CA ASP A 25 -64.54 2.18 17.98
C ASP A 25 -65.30 1.06 18.71
N LEU A 26 -64.93 0.82 19.96
CA LEU A 26 -65.58 -0.16 20.84
C LEU A 26 -66.91 0.35 21.43
N SER A 27 -67.33 1.60 21.18
CA SER A 27 -68.46 2.24 21.85
C SER A 27 -69.80 1.54 21.61
N SER A 28 -70.02 1.03 20.39
CA SER A 28 -71.25 0.30 20.03
C SER A 28 -71.31 -1.09 20.69
N TYR A 29 -70.16 -1.74 20.85
CA TYR A 29 -70.04 -3.03 21.51
C TYR A 29 -70.15 -2.93 23.04
N PHE A 30 -69.46 -1.98 23.67
CA PHE A 30 -69.63 -1.74 25.11
C PHE A 30 -71.06 -1.33 25.47
N ARG A 31 -71.78 -0.65 24.56
CA ARG A 31 -73.21 -0.38 24.70
C ARG A 31 -74.04 -1.67 24.66
N PHE A 32 -73.72 -2.61 23.78
CA PHE A 32 -74.34 -3.93 23.71
C PHE A 32 -74.09 -4.76 24.99
N LEU A 33 -72.85 -4.87 25.46
CA LEU A 33 -72.50 -5.59 26.70
C LEU A 33 -73.15 -5.01 27.95
N LYS A 34 -73.17 -3.67 28.06
CA LYS A 34 -73.89 -2.98 29.14
C LYS A 34 -75.39 -3.25 29.12
N THR A 35 -75.96 -3.55 27.94
CA THR A 35 -77.39 -3.83 27.80
C THR A 35 -77.71 -5.28 28.17
N LEU A 36 -76.85 -6.25 27.81
CA LEU A 36 -76.98 -7.65 28.21
C LEU A 36 -76.77 -7.87 29.72
N SER A 37 -75.77 -7.20 30.31
CA SER A 37 -75.51 -7.25 31.76
C SER A 37 -76.62 -6.61 32.61
N TRP A 38 -77.49 -5.78 32.00
CA TRP A 38 -78.62 -5.14 32.64
C TRP A 38 -79.96 -5.83 32.38
N VAL A 39 -79.99 -6.99 31.72
CA VAL A 39 -81.22 -7.79 31.62
C VAL A 39 -81.50 -8.36 33.02
N PRO A 40 -82.50 -7.85 33.77
CA PRO A 40 -82.78 -8.35 35.10
C PRO A 40 -83.31 -9.76 34.96
N TYR A 41 -82.77 -10.72 35.71
CA TYR A 41 -83.36 -12.04 35.91
C TYR A 41 -84.89 -11.94 36.06
N PRO A 42 -85.68 -12.52 35.15
CA PRO A 42 -87.02 -12.93 35.49
C PRO A 42 -86.98 -14.45 35.57
N VAL A 43 -86.99 -15.01 36.77
CA VAL A 43 -87.50 -16.38 36.95
C VAL A 43 -89.00 -16.29 36.67
N PRO A 44 -89.55 -16.87 35.57
CA PRO A 44 -90.98 -16.86 35.38
C PRO A 44 -91.52 -18.15 35.98
N THR A 45 -92.20 -18.04 37.12
CA THR A 45 -93.17 -19.05 37.52
C THR A 45 -94.24 -19.15 36.43
N ALA A 46 -94.51 -20.38 36.02
CA ALA A 46 -95.36 -20.72 34.88
C ALA A 46 -96.75 -20.05 34.93
N SER A 47 -97.08 -19.29 33.87
CA SER A 47 -98.44 -19.15 33.30
C SER A 47 -98.56 -17.88 32.43
N GLN A 48 -98.20 -17.96 31.13
CA GLN A 48 -98.85 -17.30 29.97
C GLN A 48 -97.96 -17.44 28.71
N GLY A 49 -98.37 -18.29 27.77
CA GLY A 49 -97.58 -18.68 26.58
C GLY A 49 -97.33 -17.60 25.51
N GLY A 50 -97.79 -16.37 25.70
CA GLY A 50 -97.58 -15.25 24.77
C GLY A 50 -96.43 -14.30 25.13
N GLY A 51 -96.08 -14.17 26.43
CA GLY A 51 -95.07 -13.21 26.91
C GLY A 51 -93.63 -13.72 26.76
N ALA A 52 -93.41 -15.01 27.04
CA ALA A 52 -92.09 -15.65 26.95
C ALA A 52 -91.53 -15.71 25.51
N LYS A 53 -92.40 -15.88 24.51
CA LYS A 53 -92.00 -15.94 23.10
C LYS A 53 -91.56 -14.58 22.55
N ARG A 54 -92.17 -13.48 23.01
CA ARG A 54 -91.83 -12.09 22.60
C ARG A 54 -90.55 -11.57 23.28
N GLN A 55 -90.26 -12.02 24.50
CA GLN A 55 -89.01 -11.74 25.20
C GLN A 55 -87.83 -12.52 24.59
N ASN A 56 -88.05 -13.77 24.18
CA ASN A 56 -87.04 -14.60 23.52
C ASN A 56 -86.58 -14.00 22.17
N VAL A 57 -87.53 -13.58 21.31
CA VAL A 57 -87.22 -12.91 20.03
C VAL A 57 -86.45 -11.60 20.22
N HIS A 58 -86.71 -10.84 21.29
CA HIS A 58 -85.96 -9.62 21.60
C HIS A 58 -84.52 -9.91 22.04
N LEU A 59 -84.32 -10.98 22.84
CA LEU A 59 -82.99 -11.44 23.24
C LEU A 59 -82.19 -11.97 22.05
N GLU A 60 -82.82 -12.73 21.14
CA GLU A 60 -82.20 -13.20 19.88
C GLU A 60 -81.79 -12.03 18.98
N GLN A 61 -82.63 -10.99 18.84
CA GLN A 61 -82.28 -9.80 18.06
C GLN A 61 -81.08 -9.06 18.66
N MET A 62 -81.04 -8.91 20.00
CA MET A 62 -79.88 -8.31 20.66
C MET A 62 -78.62 -9.13 20.40
N LEU A 63 -78.67 -10.46 20.57
CA LEU A 63 -77.55 -11.36 20.28
C LEU A 63 -77.06 -11.20 18.84
N TYR A 64 -77.98 -11.14 17.87
CA TYR A 64 -77.64 -10.88 16.47
C TYR A 64 -76.90 -9.56 16.28
N ASP A 65 -77.40 -8.46 16.86
CA ASP A 65 -76.78 -7.14 16.75
C ASP A 65 -75.37 -7.13 17.36
N GLY A 66 -75.20 -7.80 18.50
CA GLY A 66 -73.91 -7.93 19.18
C GLY A 66 -72.90 -8.80 18.45
N VAL A 67 -73.32 -9.98 18.00
CA VAL A 67 -72.51 -10.90 17.18
C VAL A 67 -72.07 -10.20 15.89
N SER A 68 -72.99 -9.48 15.23
CA SER A 68 -72.69 -8.72 14.01
C SER A 68 -71.68 -7.60 14.27
N ALA A 69 -71.85 -6.86 15.37
CA ALA A 69 -70.91 -5.81 15.76
C ALA A 69 -69.52 -6.38 16.09
N THR A 70 -69.45 -7.50 16.83
CA THR A 70 -68.17 -8.17 17.12
C THR A 70 -67.52 -8.70 15.84
N SER A 71 -68.28 -9.31 14.93
CA SER A 71 -67.74 -9.78 13.66
C SER A 71 -67.13 -8.65 12.85
N THR A 72 -67.84 -7.52 12.68
CA THR A 72 -67.33 -6.34 11.97
C THR A 72 -66.06 -5.79 12.64
N TRP A 73 -66.01 -5.76 13.97
CA TRP A 73 -64.81 -5.34 14.70
C TRP A 73 -63.63 -6.28 14.46
N LEU A 74 -63.87 -7.60 14.44
CA LEU A 74 -62.83 -8.58 14.13
C LEU A 74 -62.29 -8.39 12.71
N ASP A 75 -63.15 -8.08 11.74
CA ASP A 75 -62.74 -7.80 10.36
C ASP A 75 -61.80 -6.57 10.29
N ASP A 76 -62.13 -5.49 11.01
CA ASP A 76 -61.28 -4.29 11.11
C ASP A 76 -59.93 -4.58 11.80
N VAL A 77 -59.93 -5.48 12.78
CA VAL A 77 -58.72 -5.92 13.50
C VAL A 77 -57.82 -6.76 12.58
N GLU A 78 -58.41 -7.70 11.83
CA GLU A 78 -57.72 -8.53 10.84
C GLU A 78 -57.01 -7.68 9.78
N GLU A 79 -57.65 -6.59 9.31
CA GLU A 79 -57.04 -5.65 8.36
C GLU A 79 -55.79 -4.94 8.94
N ARG A 80 -55.82 -4.62 10.25
CA ARG A 80 -54.76 -3.85 10.93
C ARG A 80 -53.60 -4.70 11.46
N LEU A 81 -53.74 -6.02 11.57
CA LEU A 81 -52.70 -6.90 12.11
C LEU A 81 -51.47 -7.03 11.19
N PHE A 82 -51.65 -6.85 9.89
CA PHE A 82 -50.61 -7.07 8.87
C PHE A 82 -49.82 -5.81 8.48
N VAL A 83 -49.81 -4.77 9.32
CA VAL A 83 -48.99 -3.57 9.08
C VAL A 83 -47.51 -3.95 9.04
N ALA A 84 -46.77 -3.50 8.02
CA ALA A 84 -45.34 -3.77 7.87
C ALA A 84 -44.53 -3.25 9.07
N THR A 85 -43.54 -4.00 9.54
CA THR A 85 -42.68 -3.51 10.62
C THR A 85 -41.75 -2.45 10.08
N ALA A 86 -41.72 -1.29 10.75
CA ALA A 86 -40.88 -0.18 10.33
C ALA A 86 -39.38 -0.50 10.45
N LEU A 87 -38.57 0.33 9.81
CA LEU A 87 -37.11 0.27 9.87
C LEU A 87 -36.55 1.17 10.99
N LEU A 88 -37.29 2.22 11.36
CA LEU A 88 -36.91 3.16 12.41
C LEU A 88 -37.38 2.68 13.79
N PRO A 89 -36.57 2.87 14.85
CA PRO A 89 -36.96 2.53 16.22
C PRO A 89 -38.25 3.22 16.66
N GLU A 90 -38.35 4.53 16.48
CA GLU A 90 -39.47 5.36 16.95
C GLU A 90 -40.79 4.96 16.27
N GLU A 91 -40.73 4.65 14.98
CA GLU A 91 -41.86 4.15 14.19
C GLU A 91 -42.25 2.73 14.63
N THR A 92 -41.26 1.87 14.88
CA THR A 92 -41.49 0.49 15.34
C THR A 92 -42.08 0.46 16.75
N GLU A 93 -41.61 1.32 17.66
CA GLU A 93 -42.15 1.50 19.01
C GLU A 93 -43.61 1.96 18.97
N THR A 94 -43.92 2.95 18.13
CA THR A 94 -45.30 3.43 17.95
C THR A 94 -46.19 2.32 17.41
N CYS A 95 -45.73 1.56 16.42
CA CYS A 95 -46.48 0.44 15.87
C CYS A 95 -46.66 -0.68 16.90
N LEU A 96 -45.63 -1.01 17.67
CA LEU A 96 -45.68 -2.01 18.74
C LEU A 96 -46.69 -1.61 19.82
N PHE A 97 -46.66 -0.36 20.28
CA PHE A 97 -47.63 0.16 21.27
C PHE A 97 -49.08 -0.04 20.79
N ASN A 98 -49.35 0.25 19.52
CA ASN A 98 -50.68 0.05 18.93
C ASN A 98 -51.07 -1.44 18.87
N GLN A 99 -50.13 -2.34 18.55
CA GLN A 99 -50.38 -3.79 18.51
C GLN A 99 -50.59 -4.37 19.92
N GLU A 100 -49.89 -3.86 20.94
CA GLU A 100 -50.09 -4.26 22.34
C GLU A 100 -51.44 -3.78 22.88
N ALA A 101 -51.86 -2.57 22.52
CA ALA A 101 -53.21 -2.08 22.83
C ALA A 101 -54.27 -2.98 22.18
N LEU A 102 -54.10 -3.34 20.92
CA LEU A 102 -54.99 -4.27 20.23
C LEU A 102 -55.04 -5.66 20.88
N ALA A 103 -53.88 -6.19 21.32
CA ALA A 103 -53.83 -7.45 22.06
C ALA A 103 -54.65 -7.39 23.36
N LYS A 104 -54.58 -6.26 24.07
CA LYS A 104 -55.41 -6.03 25.26
C LYS A 104 -56.90 -6.00 24.92
N ASP A 105 -57.28 -5.30 23.86
CA ASP A 105 -58.67 -5.20 23.42
C ASP A 105 -59.25 -6.57 22.99
N ILE A 106 -58.46 -7.38 22.25
CA ILE A 106 -58.84 -8.75 21.87
C ILE A 106 -59.05 -9.63 23.09
N LYS A 107 -58.15 -9.53 24.08
CA LYS A 107 -58.26 -10.31 25.31
C LYS A 107 -59.51 -9.94 26.11
N GLU A 108 -59.76 -8.63 26.31
CA GLU A 108 -60.97 -8.14 26.98
C GLU A 108 -62.24 -8.59 26.24
N MET A 109 -62.24 -8.47 24.91
CA MET A 109 -63.33 -8.94 24.04
C MET A 109 -63.57 -10.45 24.17
N SER A 110 -62.50 -11.24 24.26
CA SER A 110 -62.56 -12.70 24.46
C SER A 110 -63.19 -13.05 25.80
N GLU A 111 -62.78 -12.38 26.88
CA GLU A 111 -63.32 -12.58 28.23
C GLU A 111 -64.81 -12.20 28.30
N GLU A 112 -65.22 -11.10 27.66
CA GLU A 112 -66.63 -10.69 27.62
C GLU A 112 -67.49 -11.60 26.74
N MET A 113 -66.97 -12.06 25.61
CA MET A 113 -67.68 -13.01 24.74
C MET A 113 -67.88 -14.36 25.44
N ASP A 114 -66.90 -14.84 26.20
CA ASP A 114 -67.02 -16.07 26.98
C ASP A 114 -68.09 -15.95 28.07
N LYS A 115 -68.14 -14.80 28.77
CA LYS A 115 -69.22 -14.49 29.72
C LYS A 115 -70.59 -14.48 29.04
N ASN A 116 -70.70 -13.88 27.85
CA ASN A 116 -71.95 -13.86 27.09
C ASN A 116 -72.40 -15.26 26.66
N LYS A 117 -71.46 -16.11 26.21
CA LYS A 117 -71.74 -17.51 25.88
C LYS A 117 -72.23 -18.30 27.10
N ASN A 118 -71.62 -18.09 28.25
CA ASN A 118 -72.03 -18.71 29.51
C ASN A 118 -73.42 -18.22 29.96
N LEU A 119 -73.70 -16.92 29.87
CA LEU A 119 -75.00 -16.34 30.22
C LEU A 119 -76.10 -16.80 29.27
N PHE A 120 -75.82 -16.89 27.97
CA PHE A 120 -76.72 -17.44 26.97
C PHE A 120 -77.11 -18.88 27.32
N SER A 121 -76.12 -19.72 27.63
CA SER A 121 -76.33 -21.13 28.00
C SER A 121 -77.21 -21.31 29.24
N GLN A 122 -77.23 -20.32 30.15
CA GLN A 122 -78.06 -20.31 31.36
C GLN A 122 -79.46 -19.72 31.15
N THR A 123 -79.63 -18.81 30.19
CA THR A 123 -80.86 -18.03 30.00
C THR A 123 -81.85 -18.68 29.03
N PHE A 124 -81.36 -19.51 28.09
CA PHE A 124 -82.18 -20.11 27.05
C PHE A 124 -82.49 -21.60 27.35
N PRO A 125 -83.74 -22.06 27.11
CA PRO A 125 -84.13 -23.44 27.38
C PRO A 125 -83.44 -24.44 26.45
N GLU A 126 -83.12 -25.63 26.96
CA GLU A 126 -82.40 -26.70 26.24
C GLU A 126 -83.08 -27.13 24.93
N ASN A 127 -84.41 -26.97 24.81
CA ASN A 127 -85.22 -27.37 23.64
C ASN A 127 -85.61 -26.20 22.71
N GLY A 128 -84.79 -25.14 22.62
CA GLY A 128 -85.08 -23.96 21.78
C GLY A 128 -84.71 -24.15 20.30
N ASP A 129 -85.61 -23.75 19.39
CA ASP A 129 -85.50 -23.95 17.93
C ASP A 129 -84.22 -23.35 17.27
N ASN A 130 -83.53 -22.40 17.92
CA ASN A 130 -82.33 -21.71 17.40
C ASN A 130 -81.06 -21.91 18.26
N ARG A 131 -81.11 -22.73 19.31
CA ARG A 131 -80.04 -22.84 20.32
C ARG A 131 -78.69 -23.23 19.72
N ASP A 132 -78.69 -24.26 18.87
CA ASP A 132 -77.46 -24.80 18.26
C ASP A 132 -76.77 -23.77 17.36
N VAL A 133 -77.54 -23.03 16.55
CA VAL A 133 -77.00 -21.99 15.65
C VAL A 133 -76.34 -20.86 16.42
N ILE A 134 -76.93 -20.45 17.55
CA ILE A 134 -76.36 -19.38 18.38
C ILE A 134 -75.12 -19.87 19.13
N GLU A 135 -75.16 -21.10 19.67
CA GLU A 135 -74.02 -21.72 20.34
C GLU A 135 -72.82 -21.90 19.40
N ASP A 136 -73.06 -22.37 18.18
CA ASP A 136 -72.06 -22.47 17.11
C ASP A 136 -71.53 -21.09 16.73
N THR A 137 -72.39 -20.08 16.56
CA THR A 137 -71.98 -18.72 16.17
C THR A 137 -71.09 -18.07 17.23
N LEU A 138 -71.47 -18.16 18.51
CA LEU A 138 -70.64 -17.69 19.63
C LEU A 138 -69.34 -18.49 19.74
N GLY A 139 -69.39 -19.80 19.49
CA GLY A 139 -68.22 -20.66 19.39
C GLY A 139 -67.26 -20.25 18.28
N CYS A 140 -67.77 -19.92 17.09
CA CYS A 140 -66.98 -19.44 15.97
C CYS A 140 -66.32 -18.08 16.27
N LEU A 141 -67.04 -17.13 16.89
CA LEU A 141 -66.46 -15.85 17.28
C LEU A 141 -65.36 -16.00 18.33
N LEU A 142 -65.56 -16.85 19.35
CA LEU A 142 -64.51 -17.18 20.33
C LEU A 142 -63.29 -17.85 19.67
N GLY A 143 -63.52 -18.72 18.68
CA GLY A 143 -62.46 -19.33 17.89
C GLY A 143 -61.65 -18.29 17.11
N ARG A 144 -62.31 -17.33 16.45
CA ARG A 144 -61.66 -16.20 15.77
C ARG A 144 -60.86 -15.33 16.73
N LEU A 145 -61.45 -14.97 17.87
CA LEU A 145 -60.80 -14.19 18.92
C LEU A 145 -59.53 -14.87 19.47
N SER A 146 -59.59 -16.18 19.73
CA SER A 146 -58.43 -16.95 20.19
C SER A 146 -57.32 -17.01 19.14
N LEU A 147 -57.67 -17.13 17.86
CA LEU A 147 -56.69 -17.08 16.77
C LEU A 147 -56.04 -15.70 16.68
N LEU A 148 -56.84 -14.62 16.72
CA LEU A 148 -56.33 -13.26 16.67
C LEU A 148 -55.47 -12.90 17.89
N ASP A 149 -55.83 -13.38 19.08
CA ASP A 149 -55.00 -13.24 20.29
C ASP A 149 -53.63 -13.90 20.10
N THR A 150 -53.59 -15.09 19.48
CA THR A 150 -52.31 -15.75 19.19
C THR A 150 -51.49 -14.95 18.17
N VAL A 151 -52.14 -14.51 17.08
CA VAL A 151 -51.48 -13.79 15.97
C VAL A 151 -50.95 -12.42 16.42
N VAL A 152 -51.75 -11.63 17.15
CA VAL A 152 -51.33 -10.32 17.66
C VAL A 152 -50.18 -10.45 18.65
N ASN A 153 -50.22 -11.42 19.56
CA ASN A 153 -49.14 -11.65 20.51
C ASN A 153 -47.85 -12.09 19.80
N GLN A 154 -47.95 -12.96 18.79
CA GLN A 154 -46.82 -13.34 17.96
C GLN A 154 -46.23 -12.13 17.21
N ARG A 155 -47.10 -11.27 16.67
CA ARG A 155 -46.70 -10.03 15.99
C ARG A 155 -45.97 -9.08 16.94
N CYS A 156 -46.49 -8.85 18.14
CA CYS A 156 -45.85 -8.05 19.18
C CYS A 156 -44.45 -8.60 19.54
N HIS A 157 -44.30 -9.92 19.67
CA HIS A 157 -43.00 -10.53 19.95
C HIS A 157 -42.00 -10.30 18.80
N GLN A 158 -42.41 -10.50 17.56
CA GLN A 158 -41.57 -10.24 16.39
C GLN A 158 -41.13 -8.78 16.30
N MET A 159 -42.04 -7.85 16.59
CA MET A 159 -41.76 -6.41 16.57
C MET A 159 -40.81 -6.00 17.69
N LYS A 160 -40.97 -6.57 18.90
CA LYS A 160 -40.02 -6.38 20.01
C LYS A 160 -38.63 -6.89 19.66
N GLU A 161 -38.53 -8.10 19.11
CA GLU A 161 -37.25 -8.66 18.72
C GLU A 161 -36.58 -7.81 17.63
N ARG A 162 -37.34 -7.37 16.63
CA ARG A 162 -36.83 -6.50 15.57
C ARG A 162 -36.37 -5.14 16.11
N LEU A 163 -37.17 -4.49 16.96
CA LEU A 163 -36.80 -3.23 17.60
C LEU A 163 -35.48 -3.39 18.38
N GLN A 164 -35.34 -4.46 19.15
CA GLN A 164 -34.11 -4.74 19.89
C GLN A 164 -32.91 -4.93 18.95
N GLN A 165 -33.08 -5.62 17.81
CA GLN A 165 -32.03 -5.79 16.82
C GLN A 165 -31.60 -4.46 16.18
N ILE A 166 -32.55 -3.56 15.88
CA ILE A 166 -32.28 -2.23 15.33
C ILE A 166 -31.51 -1.37 16.37
N LEU A 167 -31.97 -1.36 17.63
CA LEU A 167 -31.31 -0.61 18.70
C LEU A 167 -29.91 -1.13 18.98
N ASN A 168 -29.72 -2.45 18.99
CA ASN A 168 -28.39 -3.06 19.14
C ASN A 168 -27.46 -2.68 17.99
N PHE A 169 -27.95 -2.71 16.74
CA PHE A 169 -27.18 -2.26 15.58
C PHE A 169 -26.74 -0.81 15.73
N GLN A 170 -27.65 0.09 16.10
CA GLN A 170 -27.34 1.52 16.28
C GLN A 170 -26.34 1.75 17.43
N ASN A 171 -26.42 0.97 18.52
CA ASN A 171 -25.48 1.05 19.62
C ASN A 171 -24.09 0.55 19.21
N ASP A 172 -24.01 -0.62 18.59
CA ASP A 172 -22.75 -1.20 18.11
C ASP A 172 -22.06 -0.26 17.11
N LEU A 173 -22.83 0.37 16.22
CA LEU A 173 -22.32 1.38 15.29
C LEU A 173 -21.64 2.54 16.04
N LYS A 174 -22.32 3.10 17.05
CA LYS A 174 -21.77 4.19 17.89
C LYS A 174 -20.52 3.76 18.65
N VAL A 175 -20.53 2.56 19.24
CA VAL A 175 -19.38 2.00 19.98
C VAL A 175 -18.18 1.83 19.06
N LEU A 176 -18.37 1.30 17.84
CA LEU A 176 -17.29 1.15 16.86
C LEU A 176 -16.74 2.50 16.40
N PHE A 177 -17.59 3.52 16.21
CA PHE A 177 -17.11 4.88 15.91
C PHE A 177 -16.20 5.43 17.01
N THR A 178 -16.63 5.34 18.28
CA THR A 178 -15.82 5.80 19.42
C THR A 178 -14.53 5.02 19.51
N SER A 179 -14.59 3.68 19.41
CA SER A 179 -13.41 2.83 19.48
C SER A 179 -12.42 3.10 18.35
N LEU A 180 -12.90 3.33 17.12
CA LEU A 180 -12.04 3.70 16.00
C LEU A 180 -11.39 5.08 16.20
N ALA A 181 -12.13 6.06 16.71
CA ALA A 181 -11.58 7.38 17.01
C ALA A 181 -10.47 7.33 18.07
N ASP A 182 -10.68 6.57 19.15
CA ASP A 182 -9.70 6.35 20.20
C ASP A 182 -8.46 5.63 19.68
N ASN A 183 -8.67 4.54 18.91
CA ASN A 183 -7.57 3.80 18.29
C ASN A 183 -6.79 4.67 17.28
N LYS A 184 -7.47 5.50 16.48
CA LYS A 184 -6.81 6.47 15.57
C LYS A 184 -5.88 7.38 16.37
N TYR A 185 -6.33 7.93 17.49
CA TYR A 185 -5.49 8.79 18.33
C TYR A 185 -4.28 8.02 18.91
N ILE A 186 -4.51 6.88 19.54
CA ILE A 186 -3.47 6.08 20.20
C ILE A 186 -2.41 5.62 19.18
N ILE A 187 -2.85 5.10 18.03
CA ILE A 187 -1.96 4.61 16.97
C ILE A 187 -1.14 5.76 16.40
N LEU A 188 -1.77 6.88 16.02
CA LEU A 188 -1.05 8.01 15.43
C LEU A 188 -0.02 8.61 16.40
N GLN A 189 -0.37 8.70 17.69
CA GLN A 189 0.54 9.16 18.73
C GLN A 189 1.71 8.19 18.91
N LYS A 190 1.43 6.88 19.03
CA LYS A 190 2.47 5.86 19.17
C LYS A 190 3.43 5.86 17.98
N LEU A 191 2.90 5.90 16.76
CA LEU A 191 3.71 5.92 15.55
C LEU A 191 4.53 7.23 15.41
N ALA A 192 4.06 8.34 15.97
CA ALA A 192 4.84 9.58 16.03
C ALA A 192 5.99 9.45 17.05
N ASN A 193 5.74 8.87 18.23
CA ASN A 193 6.73 8.71 19.29
C ASN A 193 7.90 7.79 18.92
N VAL A 194 7.66 6.79 18.06
CA VAL A 194 8.70 5.85 17.61
C VAL A 194 9.47 6.33 16.38
N PHE A 195 9.10 7.46 15.77
CA PHE A 195 9.67 7.91 14.50
C PHE A 195 11.20 8.07 14.53
N GLU A 196 11.77 8.48 15.66
CA GLU A 196 13.22 8.64 15.86
C GLU A 196 13.90 7.43 16.51
N ARG A 197 13.13 6.36 16.79
CA ARG A 197 13.64 5.13 17.41
C ARG A 197 14.27 4.20 16.38
N PRO A 198 15.06 3.20 16.80
CA PRO A 198 15.59 2.18 15.90
C PRO A 198 14.52 1.56 15.01
N VAL A 199 14.89 1.21 13.77
CA VAL A 199 13.95 0.69 12.77
C VAL A 199 13.18 -0.56 13.26
N ALA A 200 13.82 -1.41 14.05
CA ALA A 200 13.16 -2.58 14.64
C ALA A 200 11.95 -2.20 15.51
N GLU A 201 12.10 -1.18 16.36
CA GLU A 201 11.02 -0.67 17.21
C GLU A 201 9.89 -0.03 16.38
N GLN A 202 10.25 0.65 15.28
CA GLN A 202 9.27 1.24 14.35
C GLN A 202 8.44 0.16 13.64
N ILE A 203 9.08 -0.90 13.15
CA ILE A 203 8.42 -2.04 12.51
C ILE A 203 7.46 -2.72 13.51
N GLU A 204 7.93 -2.96 14.73
CA GLU A 204 7.11 -3.57 15.78
C GLU A 204 5.89 -2.71 16.11
N ALA A 205 6.06 -1.39 16.25
CA ALA A 205 4.95 -0.48 16.52
C ALA A 205 3.91 -0.44 15.39
N ILE A 206 4.35 -0.48 14.13
CA ILE A 206 3.47 -0.59 12.95
C ILE A 206 2.71 -1.91 12.98
N GLN A 207 3.39 -3.02 13.24
CA GLN A 207 2.76 -4.34 13.27
C GLN A 207 1.73 -4.45 14.41
N GLN A 208 2.03 -3.90 15.57
CA GLN A 208 1.07 -3.82 16.68
C GLN A 208 -0.14 -2.94 16.35
N ALA A 209 0.04 -1.87 15.57
CA ALA A 209 -1.07 -1.05 15.10
C ALA A 209 -1.95 -1.81 14.08
N GLU A 210 -1.35 -2.52 13.13
CA GLU A 210 -2.09 -3.39 12.18
C GLU A 210 -2.87 -4.49 12.93
N GLU A 211 -2.26 -5.12 13.94
CA GLU A 211 -2.91 -6.15 14.75
C GLU A 211 -4.08 -5.59 15.58
N GLY A 212 -3.87 -4.44 16.23
CA GLY A 212 -4.91 -3.80 17.06
C GLY A 212 -6.15 -3.36 16.28
N LEU A 213 -6.06 -3.24 14.95
CA LEU A 213 -7.18 -2.86 14.09
C LEU A 213 -8.00 -4.06 13.57
N LYS A 214 -7.57 -5.31 13.78
CA LYS A 214 -8.29 -6.49 13.26
C LYS A 214 -9.66 -6.70 13.91
N GLU A 215 -9.79 -6.41 15.21
CA GLU A 215 -11.09 -6.53 15.89
C GLU A 215 -12.09 -5.50 15.37
N LEU A 216 -11.63 -4.29 15.05
CA LEU A 216 -12.46 -3.26 14.42
C LEU A 216 -12.90 -3.66 13.01
N ASP A 217 -12.01 -4.24 12.20
CA ASP A 217 -12.35 -4.74 10.86
C ASP A 217 -13.42 -5.84 10.90
N ALA A 218 -13.24 -6.82 11.81
CA ALA A 218 -14.23 -7.87 12.03
C ALA A 218 -15.57 -7.30 12.51
N GLY A 219 -15.53 -6.32 13.41
CA GLY A 219 -16.72 -5.61 13.91
C GLY A 219 -17.48 -4.87 12.82
N ILE A 220 -16.78 -4.12 11.96
CA ILE A 220 -17.37 -3.39 10.82
C ILE A 220 -17.97 -4.38 9.81
N THR A 221 -17.26 -5.47 9.51
CA THR A 221 -17.74 -6.51 8.59
C THR A 221 -19.01 -7.19 9.10
N GLU A 222 -19.05 -7.55 10.38
CA GLU A 222 -20.25 -8.13 10.99
C GLU A 222 -21.41 -7.13 11.06
N LEU A 223 -21.12 -5.84 11.31
CA LEU A 223 -22.14 -4.80 11.31
C LEU A 223 -22.73 -4.62 9.92
N LYS A 224 -21.93 -4.61 8.84
CA LYS A 224 -22.42 -4.61 7.45
C LYS A 224 -23.36 -5.77 7.17
N ARG A 225 -22.94 -6.99 7.51
CA ARG A 225 -23.74 -8.20 7.35
C ARG A 225 -25.08 -8.13 8.09
N ARG A 226 -25.09 -7.60 9.32
CA ARG A 226 -26.32 -7.39 10.11
C ARG A 226 -27.19 -6.29 9.51
N GLY A 227 -26.60 -5.21 9.03
CA GLY A 227 -27.30 -4.11 8.35
C GLY A 227 -28.09 -4.59 7.14
N ASP A 228 -27.46 -5.40 6.29
CA ASP A 228 -28.10 -6.01 5.11
C ASP A 228 -29.24 -6.95 5.50
N LYS A 229 -29.01 -7.83 6.50
CA LYS A 229 -30.02 -8.78 6.97
C LYS A 229 -31.25 -8.06 7.56
N LEU A 230 -31.03 -6.98 8.31
CA LEU A 230 -32.11 -6.21 8.94
C LEU A 230 -32.82 -5.26 7.98
N GLN A 231 -32.23 -5.04 6.79
CA GLN A 231 -32.63 -4.02 5.82
C GLN A 231 -32.67 -2.64 6.48
N MET A 232 -31.54 -2.27 7.11
CA MET A 232 -31.44 -0.98 7.79
C MET A 232 -31.68 0.18 6.84
N GLU A 233 -32.20 1.28 7.38
CA GLU A 233 -32.43 2.51 6.63
C GLU A 233 -31.14 3.08 6.00
N GLN A 234 -31.33 3.84 4.92
CA GLN A 234 -30.23 4.42 4.16
C GLN A 234 -29.32 5.33 5.02
N ALA A 235 -29.88 6.06 5.98
CA ALA A 235 -29.11 6.96 6.85
C ALA A 235 -28.11 6.18 7.72
N SER A 236 -28.58 5.10 8.38
CA SER A 236 -27.72 4.20 9.16
C SER A 236 -26.64 3.52 8.30
N LEU A 237 -26.97 3.15 7.05
CA LEU A 237 -25.99 2.58 6.11
C LEU A 237 -24.94 3.60 5.67
N GLN A 238 -25.31 4.87 5.50
CA GLN A 238 -24.36 5.95 5.21
C GLN A 238 -23.38 6.19 6.36
N GLU A 239 -23.86 6.16 7.61
CA GLU A 239 -22.98 6.24 8.78
C GLU A 239 -22.01 5.04 8.84
N LEU A 240 -22.48 3.83 8.53
CA LEU A 240 -21.61 2.66 8.42
C LEU A 240 -20.55 2.80 7.30
N SER A 241 -20.89 3.42 6.17
CA SER A 241 -19.92 3.75 5.12
C SER A 241 -18.86 4.74 5.62
N LYS A 242 -19.27 5.80 6.35
CA LYS A 242 -18.31 6.76 6.94
C LYS A 242 -17.36 6.09 7.93
N LEU A 243 -17.86 5.14 8.75
CA LEU A 243 -17.03 4.36 9.66
C LEU A 243 -15.98 3.56 8.89
N GLN A 244 -16.35 2.92 7.78
CA GLN A 244 -15.41 2.21 6.91
C GLN A 244 -14.38 3.17 6.31
N ASP A 245 -14.80 4.31 5.78
CA ASP A 245 -13.88 5.29 5.17
C ASP A 245 -12.84 5.78 6.18
N MET A 246 -13.24 6.02 7.43
CA MET A 246 -12.32 6.39 8.52
C MET A 246 -11.33 5.27 8.85
N TYR A 247 -11.77 4.01 8.83
CA TYR A 247 -10.91 2.85 9.06
C TYR A 247 -9.89 2.70 7.93
N ASP A 248 -10.35 2.81 6.68
CA ASP A 248 -9.51 2.70 5.49
C ASP A 248 -8.47 3.83 5.44
N GLU A 249 -8.85 5.07 5.79
CA GLU A 249 -7.92 6.21 5.92
C GLU A 249 -6.80 5.92 6.94
N LEU A 250 -7.15 5.34 8.10
CA LEU A 250 -6.18 4.97 9.12
C LEU A 250 -5.25 3.85 8.63
N MET A 251 -5.79 2.81 8.01
CA MET A 251 -5.01 1.73 7.40
C MET A 251 -4.07 2.25 6.31
N MET A 252 -4.53 3.17 5.46
CA MET A 252 -3.70 3.82 4.45
C MET A 252 -2.57 4.65 5.07
N THR A 253 -2.82 5.31 6.19
CA THR A 253 -1.79 6.06 6.93
C THR A 253 -0.72 5.11 7.48
N ILE A 254 -1.13 3.99 8.09
CA ILE A 254 -0.22 2.96 8.61
C ILE A 254 0.59 2.34 7.46
N GLY A 255 -0.07 1.96 6.37
CA GLY A 255 0.55 1.39 5.19
C GLY A 255 1.56 2.34 4.54
N SER A 256 1.25 3.64 4.47
CA SER A 256 2.16 4.67 3.97
C SER A 256 3.44 4.74 4.82
N ARG A 257 3.31 4.74 6.15
CA ARG A 257 4.48 4.73 7.05
C ARG A 257 5.33 3.47 6.87
N LYS A 258 4.70 2.30 6.78
CA LYS A 258 5.38 1.02 6.53
C LYS A 258 6.15 1.02 5.21
N SER A 259 5.53 1.52 4.15
CA SER A 259 6.16 1.62 2.83
C SER A 259 7.36 2.57 2.83
N GLY A 260 7.24 3.74 3.46
CA GLY A 260 8.34 4.70 3.60
C GLY A 260 9.51 4.14 4.41
N LEU A 261 9.23 3.43 5.50
CA LEU A 261 10.26 2.77 6.30
C LEU A 261 11.02 1.70 5.51
N ASN A 262 10.30 0.87 4.74
CA ASN A 262 10.90 -0.13 3.86
C ASN A 262 11.75 0.49 2.74
N GLN A 263 11.30 1.62 2.19
CA GLN A 263 12.09 2.37 1.20
C GLN A 263 13.39 2.90 1.81
N ASN A 264 13.34 3.45 3.03
CA ASN A 264 14.52 3.92 3.75
C ASN A 264 15.50 2.78 4.04
N LEU A 265 15.01 1.61 4.46
CA LEU A 265 15.83 0.41 4.66
C LEU A 265 16.52 -0.06 3.37
N ALA A 266 15.78 -0.09 2.26
CA ALA A 266 16.33 -0.46 0.96
C ALA A 266 17.44 0.51 0.52
N LEU A 267 17.22 1.83 0.69
CA LEU A 267 18.22 2.85 0.41
C LEU A 267 19.44 2.72 1.31
N LYS A 268 19.24 2.45 2.61
CA LYS A 268 20.33 2.23 3.56
C LYS A 268 21.18 1.01 3.18
N SER A 269 20.55 -0.10 2.82
CA SER A 269 21.26 -1.29 2.37
C SER A 269 22.07 -1.05 1.08
N GLN A 270 21.54 -0.26 0.14
CA GLN A 270 22.27 0.14 -1.06
C GLN A 270 23.49 1.00 -0.72
N TYR A 271 23.32 1.97 0.18
CA TYR A 271 24.40 2.81 0.69
C TYR A 271 25.49 1.97 1.37
N GLU A 272 25.13 1.08 2.30
CA GLU A 272 26.08 0.23 3.04
C GLU A 272 26.90 -0.64 2.10
N ARG A 273 26.27 -1.20 1.06
CA ARG A 273 26.98 -1.97 0.02
C ARG A 273 27.97 -1.09 -0.76
N ALA A 274 27.52 0.08 -1.24
CA ALA A 274 28.39 1.00 -1.97
C ALA A 274 29.55 1.53 -1.11
N LEU A 275 29.33 1.68 0.20
CA LEU A 275 30.35 2.08 1.16
C LEU A 275 31.40 0.99 1.35
N GLN A 276 30.97 -0.28 1.45
CA GLN A 276 31.87 -1.43 1.52
C GLN A 276 32.68 -1.58 0.22
N ASP A 277 32.01 -1.52 -0.94
CA ASP A 277 32.68 -1.60 -2.25
C ASP A 277 33.73 -0.50 -2.40
N LEU A 278 33.43 0.73 -1.94
CA LEU A 278 34.39 1.83 -1.95
C LEU A 278 35.57 1.56 -1.00
N ALA A 279 35.33 1.00 0.17
CA ALA A 279 36.40 0.64 1.10
C ALA A 279 37.36 -0.40 0.50
N ASP A 280 36.82 -1.41 -0.18
CA ASP A 280 37.59 -2.46 -0.85
C ASP A 280 38.41 -1.88 -2.01
N LEU A 281 37.79 -1.05 -2.87
CA LEU A 281 38.49 -0.35 -3.95
C LEU A 281 39.56 0.62 -3.41
N LEU A 282 39.30 1.26 -2.28
CA LEU A 282 40.25 2.16 -1.65
C LEU A 282 41.49 1.41 -1.16
N GLU A 283 41.32 0.22 -0.59
CA GLU A 283 42.43 -0.61 -0.13
C GLU A 283 43.31 -1.04 -1.31
N THR A 284 42.73 -1.61 -2.36
CA THR A 284 43.47 -1.92 -3.60
C THR A 284 44.08 -0.66 -4.23
N GLY A 285 43.41 0.50 -4.12
CA GLY A 285 43.93 1.78 -4.58
C GLY A 285 45.17 2.22 -3.82
N ARG A 286 45.22 2.04 -2.50
CA ARG A 286 46.41 2.32 -1.68
C ARG A 286 47.56 1.42 -2.05
N GLU A 287 47.32 0.12 -2.22
CA GLU A 287 48.36 -0.84 -2.62
C GLU A 287 48.99 -0.42 -3.95
N LYS A 288 48.16 -0.03 -4.94
CA LYS A 288 48.63 0.50 -6.23
C LYS A 288 49.43 1.80 -6.10
N MET A 289 49.08 2.64 -5.12
CA MET A 289 49.76 3.92 -4.87
C MET A 289 51.01 3.81 -3.99
N ALA A 290 51.17 2.73 -3.23
CA ALA A 290 52.30 2.52 -2.31
C ALA A 290 53.63 2.22 -3.04
N GLY A 291 53.59 1.98 -4.36
CA GLY A 291 54.75 1.70 -5.19
C GLY A 291 55.53 2.95 -5.58
N ASP A 292 56.26 3.55 -4.64
CA ASP A 292 57.17 4.69 -4.89
C ASP A 292 58.54 4.23 -5.43
N GLN A 293 58.53 3.21 -6.28
CA GLN A 293 59.73 2.65 -6.91
C GLN A 293 59.82 3.08 -8.38
N LYS A 294 61.06 3.28 -8.82
CA LYS A 294 61.44 3.51 -10.22
C LYS A 294 60.72 2.50 -11.12
N ILE A 295 60.00 2.99 -12.13
CA ILE A 295 59.09 2.15 -12.92
C ILE A 295 59.91 1.20 -13.77
N THR A 296 59.79 -0.11 -13.53
CA THR A 296 60.47 -1.11 -14.33
C THR A 296 59.61 -1.47 -15.53
N VAL A 297 60.12 -1.22 -16.73
CA VAL A 297 59.45 -1.45 -18.02
C VAL A 297 60.43 -1.92 -19.08
N SER A 298 59.96 -2.73 -20.02
CA SER A 298 60.72 -3.18 -21.19
C SER A 298 60.57 -2.24 -22.40
N SER A 299 59.49 -1.45 -22.45
CA SER A 299 59.15 -0.66 -23.64
C SER A 299 58.30 0.56 -23.31
N LYS A 300 58.18 1.46 -24.29
CA LYS A 300 57.30 2.63 -24.23
C LYS A 300 55.83 2.22 -24.17
N GLU A 301 55.46 1.16 -24.89
CA GLU A 301 54.10 0.63 -24.95
C GLU A 301 53.65 0.14 -23.58
N GLU A 302 54.55 -0.41 -22.75
CA GLU A 302 54.23 -0.78 -21.36
C GLU A 302 53.89 0.43 -20.49
N ILE A 303 54.56 1.58 -20.67
CA ILE A 303 54.19 2.83 -19.97
C ILE A 303 52.80 3.30 -20.41
N GLN A 304 52.49 3.22 -21.70
CA GLN A 304 51.17 3.58 -22.22
C GLN A 304 50.07 2.67 -21.63
N GLN A 305 50.30 1.36 -21.56
CA GLN A 305 49.37 0.41 -20.94
C GLN A 305 49.22 0.65 -19.44
N LEU A 306 50.32 0.94 -18.74
CA LEU A 306 50.31 1.25 -17.31
C LEU A 306 49.49 2.51 -17.03
N LEU A 307 49.70 3.59 -17.80
CA LEU A 307 48.92 4.82 -17.72
C LEU A 307 47.43 4.58 -17.98
N HIS A 308 47.11 3.79 -19.00
CA HIS A 308 45.71 3.46 -19.32
C HIS A 308 45.02 2.72 -18.17
N LYS A 309 45.63 1.64 -17.67
CA LYS A 309 45.12 0.85 -16.52
C LYS A 309 45.00 1.69 -15.24
N HIS A 310 45.97 2.58 -15.02
CA HIS A 310 45.95 3.52 -13.89
C HIS A 310 44.74 4.45 -13.97
N LYS A 311 44.56 5.12 -15.10
CA LYS A 311 43.42 6.02 -15.33
C LYS A 311 42.09 5.29 -15.19
N GLU A 312 41.93 4.14 -15.84
CA GLU A 312 40.70 3.34 -15.80
C GLU A 312 40.34 2.99 -14.35
N TYR A 313 41.30 2.51 -13.57
CA TYR A 313 41.06 2.13 -12.18
C TYR A 313 40.64 3.33 -11.31
N PHE A 314 41.38 4.43 -11.36
CA PHE A 314 41.11 5.58 -10.49
C PHE A 314 39.90 6.40 -10.93
N GLN A 315 39.56 6.41 -12.22
CA GLN A 315 38.25 6.91 -12.69
C GLN A 315 37.10 6.05 -12.15
N GLY A 316 37.28 4.72 -12.10
CA GLY A 316 36.33 3.81 -11.46
C GLY A 316 36.16 4.10 -9.97
N LEU A 317 37.25 4.28 -9.23
CA LEU A 317 37.23 4.65 -7.81
C LEU A 317 36.49 5.99 -7.60
N GLU A 318 36.79 7.01 -8.41
CA GLU A 318 36.12 8.32 -8.33
C GLU A 318 34.63 8.22 -8.61
N ALA A 319 34.23 7.47 -9.63
CA ALA A 319 32.82 7.20 -9.94
C ALA A 319 32.10 6.52 -8.77
N HIS A 320 32.74 5.54 -8.13
CA HIS A 320 32.20 4.88 -6.93
C HIS A 320 32.10 5.83 -5.73
N MET A 321 33.10 6.70 -5.51
CA MET A 321 33.05 7.73 -4.47
C MET A 321 31.82 8.65 -4.66
N ILE A 322 31.56 9.09 -5.90
CA ILE A 322 30.40 9.92 -6.24
C ILE A 322 29.08 9.17 -5.99
N LEU A 323 29.00 7.89 -6.37
CA LEU A 323 27.82 7.05 -6.13
C LEU A 323 27.53 6.93 -4.63
N THR A 324 28.54 6.60 -3.83
CA THR A 324 28.42 6.43 -2.38
C THR A 324 28.00 7.73 -1.70
N GLU A 325 28.59 8.87 -2.09
CA GLU A 325 28.19 10.19 -1.61
C GLU A 325 26.75 10.55 -2.00
N THR A 326 26.33 10.19 -3.22
CA THR A 326 24.95 10.41 -3.70
C THR A 326 23.94 9.60 -2.89
N LEU A 327 24.27 8.35 -2.58
CA LEU A 327 23.44 7.49 -1.72
C LEU A 327 23.41 8.02 -0.28
N PHE A 328 24.55 8.48 0.25
CA PHE A 328 24.64 9.06 1.59
C PHE A 328 23.72 10.26 1.76
N ARG A 329 23.70 11.20 0.80
CA ARG A 329 22.79 12.36 0.83
C ARG A 329 21.32 11.99 0.92
N LYS A 330 20.93 10.83 0.36
CA LYS A 330 19.54 10.35 0.44
C LYS A 330 19.19 9.82 1.83
N ILE A 331 20.18 9.31 2.57
CA ILE A 331 19.97 8.68 3.87
C ILE A 331 20.39 9.54 5.07
N ILE A 332 21.09 10.66 4.86
CA ILE A 332 21.68 11.50 5.92
C ILE A 332 20.67 11.95 6.98
N SER A 333 19.40 12.15 6.59
CA SER A 333 18.32 12.55 7.51
C SER A 333 18.00 11.51 8.58
N PHE A 334 18.40 10.26 8.38
CA PHE A 334 18.16 9.14 9.32
C PHE A 334 19.44 8.30 9.58
N ALA A 335 20.61 8.80 9.19
CA ALA A 335 21.89 8.18 9.51
C ALA A 335 22.31 8.52 10.95
N VAL A 336 22.86 7.54 11.68
CA VAL A 336 23.34 7.81 13.05
C VAL A 336 24.69 8.52 13.03
N PRO A 337 25.06 9.32 14.05
CA PRO A 337 26.28 10.13 14.04
C PRO A 337 27.57 9.34 13.74
N LYS A 338 27.65 8.10 14.24
CA LYS A 338 28.79 7.21 13.98
C LYS A 338 28.92 6.81 12.51
N GLU A 339 27.80 6.58 11.83
CA GLU A 339 27.78 6.28 10.38
C GLU A 339 28.24 7.51 9.58
N THR A 340 27.74 8.69 9.93
CA THR A 340 28.16 9.97 9.31
C THR A 340 29.65 10.24 9.49
N GLN A 341 30.21 9.94 10.66
CA GLN A 341 31.65 10.07 10.89
C GLN A 341 32.45 9.10 10.01
N PHE A 342 32.10 7.81 10.02
CA PHE A 342 32.78 6.80 9.22
C PHE A 342 32.73 7.12 7.72
N HIS A 343 31.57 7.59 7.23
CA HIS A 343 31.41 8.08 5.86
C HIS A 343 32.41 9.20 5.54
N THR A 344 32.46 10.23 6.39
CA THR A 344 33.32 11.39 6.20
C THR A 344 34.79 11.01 6.18
N GLU A 345 35.22 10.12 7.08
CA GLU A 345 36.59 9.60 7.13
C GLU A 345 36.95 8.82 5.86
N LEU A 346 36.07 7.95 5.38
CA LEU A 346 36.30 7.18 4.17
C LEU A 346 36.37 8.07 2.91
N MET A 347 35.46 9.06 2.79
CA MET A 347 35.50 10.05 1.69
C MET A 347 36.80 10.85 1.68
N ALA A 348 37.28 11.27 2.86
CA ALA A 348 38.54 12.00 2.98
C ALA A 348 39.73 11.15 2.53
N GLN A 349 39.75 9.87 2.94
CA GLN A 349 40.78 8.91 2.53
C GLN A 349 40.74 8.64 1.02
N ALA A 350 39.56 8.45 0.43
CA ALA A 350 39.39 8.28 -1.01
C ALA A 350 39.88 9.52 -1.80
N SER A 351 39.53 10.72 -1.34
CA SER A 351 40.01 11.97 -1.94
C SER A 351 41.54 12.09 -1.88
N ALA A 352 42.17 11.70 -0.77
CA ALA A 352 43.62 11.71 -0.64
C ALA A 352 44.30 10.75 -1.63
N VAL A 353 43.78 9.52 -1.77
CA VAL A 353 44.28 8.53 -2.73
C VAL A 353 44.08 9.02 -4.17
N LEU A 354 42.92 9.58 -4.51
CA LEU A 354 42.65 10.14 -5.84
C LEU A 354 43.60 11.30 -6.20
N LYS A 355 43.92 12.17 -5.24
CA LYS A 355 44.91 13.24 -5.45
C LYS A 355 46.30 12.69 -5.73
N GLY A 356 46.73 11.68 -4.96
CA GLY A 356 48.00 10.98 -5.21
C GLY A 356 48.02 10.29 -6.57
N ALA A 357 46.94 9.57 -6.90
CA ALA A 357 46.77 8.90 -8.17
C ALA A 357 46.77 9.87 -9.35
N HIS A 358 46.13 11.03 -9.23
CA HIS A 358 46.17 12.06 -10.26
C HIS A 358 47.61 12.53 -10.52
N LYS A 359 48.36 12.86 -9.47
CA LYS A 359 49.78 13.24 -9.58
C LYS A 359 50.59 12.15 -10.29
N ARG A 360 50.41 10.88 -9.90
CA ARG A 360 51.09 9.75 -10.53
C ARG A 360 50.71 9.57 -12.00
N GLY A 361 49.44 9.80 -12.35
CA GLY A 361 48.97 9.78 -13.72
C GLY A 361 49.66 10.84 -14.60
N VAL A 362 49.81 12.06 -14.07
CA VAL A 362 50.54 13.15 -14.74
C VAL A 362 52.02 12.81 -14.92
N GLU A 363 52.66 12.19 -13.93
CA GLU A 363 54.05 11.72 -14.05
C GLU A 363 54.21 10.67 -15.17
N LEU A 364 53.27 9.72 -15.28
CA LEU A 364 53.27 8.70 -16.33
C LEU A 364 53.05 9.31 -17.73
N GLU A 365 52.17 10.30 -17.85
CA GLU A 365 51.97 11.07 -19.09
C GLU A 365 53.25 11.76 -19.52
N TYR A 366 53.90 12.46 -18.57
CA TYR A 366 55.16 13.16 -18.84
C TYR A 366 56.29 12.22 -19.28
N ILE A 367 56.42 11.05 -18.64
CA ILE A 367 57.39 10.01 -19.04
C ILE A 367 57.09 9.53 -20.46
N LEU A 368 55.82 9.26 -20.78
CA LEU A 368 55.41 8.78 -22.10
C LEU A 368 55.68 9.81 -23.21
N GLU A 369 55.40 11.09 -22.93
CA GLU A 369 55.67 12.21 -23.84
C GLU A 369 57.17 12.38 -24.05
N THR A 370 57.96 12.39 -22.97
CA THR A 370 59.42 12.51 -23.03
C THR A 370 60.05 11.35 -23.82
N TRP A 371 59.61 10.11 -23.57
CA TRP A 371 60.07 8.95 -24.34
C TRP A 371 59.65 9.05 -25.81
N SER A 372 58.45 9.55 -26.11
CA SER A 372 58.00 9.75 -27.49
C SER A 372 58.94 10.67 -28.26
N HIS A 373 59.26 11.83 -27.69
CA HIS A 373 60.19 12.78 -28.31
C HIS A 373 61.60 12.23 -28.42
N LEU A 374 62.09 11.53 -27.38
CA LEU A 374 63.40 10.89 -27.42
C LEU A 374 63.49 9.86 -28.55
N ASP A 375 62.45 9.05 -28.75
CA ASP A 375 62.44 8.03 -29.78
C ASP A 375 62.39 8.65 -31.19
N GLU A 376 61.61 9.71 -31.38
CA GLU A 376 61.58 10.50 -32.62
C GLU A 376 62.94 11.10 -32.95
N ASP A 377 63.55 11.79 -31.98
CA ASP A 377 64.85 12.44 -32.13
C ASP A 377 65.98 11.44 -32.37
N ARG A 378 65.98 10.34 -31.63
CA ARG A 378 66.93 9.24 -31.80
C ARG A 378 66.80 8.62 -33.18
N GLN A 379 65.60 8.29 -33.63
CA GLN A 379 65.38 7.72 -34.96
C GLN A 379 65.79 8.71 -36.07
N ALA A 380 65.47 9.99 -35.91
CA ALA A 380 65.90 11.02 -36.87
C ALA A 380 67.43 11.10 -36.95
N LEU A 381 68.12 11.10 -35.80
CA LEU A 381 69.57 11.09 -35.73
C LEU A 381 70.17 9.82 -36.34
N SER A 382 69.65 8.64 -35.99
CA SER A 382 70.10 7.35 -36.55
C SER A 382 69.99 7.32 -38.08
N ARG A 383 68.91 7.85 -38.66
CA ARG A 383 68.77 7.96 -40.13
C ARG A 383 69.83 8.86 -40.74
N GLN A 384 70.16 9.99 -40.10
CA GLN A 384 71.21 10.88 -40.60
C GLN A 384 72.60 10.22 -40.50
N LEU A 385 72.88 9.52 -39.40
CA LEU A 385 74.14 8.80 -39.22
C LEU A 385 74.28 7.65 -40.23
N GLU A 386 73.20 6.93 -40.52
CA GLU A 386 73.16 5.87 -41.54
C GLU A 386 73.44 6.43 -42.95
N VAL A 387 72.94 7.62 -43.27
CA VAL A 387 73.29 8.31 -44.55
C VAL A 387 74.79 8.62 -44.61
N VAL A 388 75.37 9.10 -43.51
CA VAL A 388 76.81 9.36 -43.44
C VAL A 388 77.61 8.07 -43.57
N GLU A 389 77.24 7.01 -42.85
CA GLU A 389 77.90 5.70 -42.88
C GLU A 389 77.88 5.09 -44.28
N ASN A 390 76.72 5.09 -44.94
CA ASN A 390 76.56 4.58 -46.31
C ASN A 390 77.30 5.42 -47.37
N SER A 391 77.67 6.65 -47.05
CA SER A 391 78.45 7.53 -47.92
C SER A 391 79.96 7.29 -47.82
N ILE A 392 80.42 6.48 -46.85
CA ILE A 392 81.84 6.13 -46.69
C ILE A 392 82.23 5.10 -47.76
N PRO A 393 83.26 5.36 -48.59
CA PRO A 393 83.73 4.38 -49.58
C PRO A 393 84.19 3.07 -48.93
N SER A 394 83.64 1.94 -49.38
CA SER A 394 83.90 0.60 -48.81
C SER A 394 85.21 -0.05 -49.29
N VAL A 395 85.84 0.48 -50.34
CA VAL A 395 87.10 -0.02 -50.91
C VAL A 395 88.23 0.93 -50.51
N GLY A 396 89.32 0.36 -49.97
CA GLY A 396 90.51 1.11 -49.56
C GLY A 396 91.30 1.72 -50.72
N LEU A 397 92.25 2.60 -50.40
CA LEU A 397 93.15 3.23 -51.37
C LEU A 397 93.99 2.17 -52.11
N VAL A 398 93.72 1.94 -53.39
CA VAL A 398 94.57 1.15 -54.28
C VAL A 398 94.82 1.99 -55.53
N GLU A 399 96.09 2.40 -55.73
CA GLU A 399 96.58 3.21 -56.87
C GLU A 399 95.52 4.17 -57.47
N GLU A 400 95.04 5.11 -56.66
CA GLU A 400 94.11 6.15 -57.12
C GLU A 400 94.86 7.30 -57.80
N SER A 401 94.30 7.89 -58.86
CA SER A 401 94.85 9.10 -59.47
C SER A 401 94.71 10.31 -58.53
N GLU A 402 95.56 11.33 -58.73
CA GLU A 402 95.55 12.57 -57.95
C GLU A 402 94.15 13.25 -57.94
N ASP A 403 93.44 13.22 -59.07
CA ASP A 403 92.07 13.72 -59.17
C ASP A 403 91.10 12.95 -58.26
N ARG A 404 91.21 11.61 -58.19
CA ARG A 404 90.37 10.77 -57.31
C ARG A 404 90.68 10.95 -55.83
N LEU A 405 91.95 11.18 -55.48
CA LEU A 405 92.35 11.53 -54.11
C LEU A 405 91.76 12.89 -53.69
N THR A 406 91.71 13.85 -54.62
CA THR A 406 91.11 15.18 -54.37
C THR A 406 89.59 15.11 -54.16
N GLU A 407 88.89 14.29 -54.97
CA GLU A 407 87.45 14.01 -54.79
C GLU A 407 87.16 13.30 -53.45
N ARG A 408 87.96 12.28 -53.09
CA ARG A 408 87.82 11.59 -51.80
C ARG A 408 88.07 12.53 -50.62
N THR A 409 89.09 13.37 -50.69
CA THR A 409 89.38 14.37 -49.65
C THR A 409 88.20 15.32 -49.46
N SER A 410 87.63 15.81 -50.57
CA SER A 410 86.45 16.70 -50.54
C SER A 410 85.23 16.02 -49.93
N LEU A 411 85.01 14.74 -50.27
CA LEU A 411 83.94 13.91 -49.69
C LEU A 411 84.13 13.72 -48.17
N TYR A 412 85.32 13.31 -47.71
CA TYR A 412 85.57 13.15 -46.27
C TYR A 412 85.46 14.47 -45.51
N GLN A 413 85.84 15.59 -46.13
CA GLN A 413 85.68 16.91 -45.53
C GLN A 413 84.20 17.32 -45.42
N HIS A 414 83.38 16.97 -46.42
CA HIS A 414 81.93 17.15 -46.37
C HIS A 414 81.28 16.26 -45.28
N LEU A 415 81.63 14.97 -45.22
CA LEU A 415 81.15 14.05 -44.20
C LEU A 415 81.55 14.52 -42.79
N LYS A 416 82.78 15.00 -42.61
CA LYS A 416 83.25 15.59 -41.36
C LYS A 416 82.44 16.82 -40.93
N SER A 417 82.14 17.73 -41.86
CA SER A 417 81.29 18.89 -41.57
C SER A 417 79.87 18.49 -41.20
N SER A 418 79.28 17.52 -41.90
CA SER A 418 77.95 16.99 -41.61
C SER A 418 77.89 16.33 -40.23
N LEU A 419 78.91 15.56 -39.84
CA LEU A 419 79.01 14.96 -38.51
C LEU A 419 79.13 16.00 -37.39
N ASN A 420 79.92 17.05 -37.60
CA ASN A 420 80.02 18.15 -36.64
C ASN A 420 78.69 18.90 -36.46
N GLU A 421 77.85 18.96 -37.49
CA GLU A 421 76.52 19.58 -37.43
C GLU A 421 75.55 18.79 -36.53
N TYR A 422 75.63 17.46 -36.54
CA TYR A 422 74.77 16.59 -35.74
C TYR A 422 75.25 16.33 -34.32
N GLN A 423 76.52 16.62 -34.02
CA GLN A 423 77.13 16.38 -32.71
C GLN A 423 76.36 17.02 -31.52
N PRO A 424 75.88 18.29 -31.58
CA PRO A 424 75.09 18.87 -30.50
C PRO A 424 73.78 18.10 -30.24
N LYS A 425 73.11 17.65 -31.30
CA LYS A 425 71.84 16.90 -31.21
C LYS A 425 72.05 15.51 -30.60
N LEU A 426 73.17 14.85 -30.92
CA LEU A 426 73.57 13.60 -30.28
C LEU A 426 73.70 13.76 -28.76
N TYR A 427 74.47 14.75 -28.30
CA TYR A 427 74.65 14.97 -26.86
C TYR A 427 73.32 15.30 -26.17
N GLN A 428 72.45 16.04 -26.83
CA GLN A 428 71.09 16.31 -26.35
C GLN A 428 70.30 15.01 -26.18
N VAL A 429 70.22 14.15 -27.21
CA VAL A 429 69.50 12.87 -27.15
C VAL A 429 70.05 11.96 -26.04
N LEU A 430 71.38 11.93 -25.85
CA LEU A 430 71.99 11.15 -24.76
C LEU A 430 71.67 11.73 -23.37
N ASP A 431 71.64 13.05 -23.20
CA ASP A 431 71.25 13.69 -21.93
C ASP A 431 69.77 13.46 -21.62
N ASP A 432 68.90 13.65 -22.60
CA ASP A 432 67.45 13.42 -22.50
C ASP A 432 67.15 11.95 -22.16
N GLY A 433 67.86 11.01 -22.79
CA GLY A 433 67.78 9.58 -22.47
C GLY A 433 68.23 9.24 -21.05
N LYS A 434 69.34 9.83 -20.58
CA LYS A 434 69.81 9.67 -19.19
C LYS A 434 68.81 10.23 -18.19
N ARG A 435 68.20 11.39 -18.47
CA ARG A 435 67.16 11.98 -17.62
C ARG A 435 65.94 11.07 -17.53
N LEU A 436 65.49 10.51 -18.65
CA LEU A 436 64.38 9.56 -18.66
C LEU A 436 64.69 8.31 -17.82
N LEU A 437 65.90 7.76 -17.94
CA LEU A 437 66.38 6.62 -17.15
C LEU A 437 66.53 6.91 -15.65
N ILE A 438 66.36 8.14 -15.17
CA ILE A 438 66.22 8.42 -13.73
C ILE A 438 64.84 7.96 -13.24
N SER A 439 63.81 8.17 -14.05
CA SER A 439 62.41 7.87 -13.72
C SER A 439 61.98 6.44 -14.03
N ILE A 440 62.63 5.79 -15.01
CA ILE A 440 62.31 4.42 -15.45
C ILE A 440 63.54 3.51 -15.46
N SER A 441 63.32 2.22 -15.20
CA SER A 441 64.31 1.16 -15.37
C SER A 441 63.97 0.38 -16.64
N CYS A 442 64.71 0.63 -17.73
CA CYS A 442 64.52 -0.03 -19.02
C CYS A 442 65.89 -0.42 -19.62
N SER A 443 66.21 -1.71 -19.58
CA SER A 443 67.48 -2.26 -20.09
C SER A 443 67.66 -2.02 -21.59
N ASP A 444 66.55 -2.07 -22.34
CA ASP A 444 66.58 -1.99 -23.80
C ASP A 444 66.89 -0.56 -24.23
N LEU A 445 66.25 0.43 -23.59
CA LEU A 445 66.58 1.84 -23.80
C LEU A 445 68.01 2.17 -23.40
N GLU A 446 68.46 1.65 -22.25
CA GLU A 446 69.84 1.83 -21.79
C GLU A 446 70.86 1.26 -22.79
N SER A 447 70.59 0.06 -23.32
CA SER A 447 71.42 -0.55 -24.38
C SER A 447 71.43 0.29 -25.66
N GLN A 448 70.26 0.78 -26.11
CA GLN A 448 70.14 1.62 -27.31
C GLN A 448 70.91 2.94 -27.16
N LEU A 449 70.85 3.58 -25.99
CA LEU A 449 71.59 4.81 -25.72
C LEU A 449 73.11 4.56 -25.68
N ASN A 450 73.55 3.44 -25.11
CA ASN A 450 74.96 3.05 -25.12
C ASN A 450 75.47 2.80 -26.55
N GLN A 451 74.71 2.05 -27.37
CA GLN A 451 75.05 1.83 -28.79
C GLN A 451 75.15 3.13 -29.58
N LEU A 452 74.21 4.07 -29.37
CA LEU A 452 74.24 5.37 -30.00
C LEU A 452 75.47 6.20 -29.57
N GLY A 453 75.88 6.07 -28.30
CA GLY A 453 77.09 6.70 -27.78
C GLY A 453 78.39 6.10 -28.33
N ASP A 454 78.48 4.76 -28.40
CA ASP A 454 79.65 4.03 -28.86
C ASP A 454 79.89 4.19 -30.37
N GLY A 455 78.81 4.17 -31.18
CA GLY A 455 78.88 4.50 -32.60
C GLY A 455 79.49 5.88 -32.87
N CYS A 456 79.39 6.79 -31.89
CA CYS A 456 80.01 8.11 -31.99
C CYS A 456 81.46 8.19 -31.50
N GLN A 457 81.95 7.26 -30.69
CA GLN A 457 83.38 7.19 -30.32
C GLN A 457 84.26 6.76 -31.50
N ILE A 458 83.67 6.19 -32.55
CA ILE A 458 84.35 5.83 -33.80
C ILE A 458 84.52 7.05 -34.73
N PHE A 459 83.74 8.13 -34.55
CA PHE A 459 83.83 9.34 -35.39
C PHE A 459 85.20 10.04 -35.34
N PRO A 460 85.85 10.23 -34.18
CA PRO A 460 87.22 10.73 -34.11
C PRO A 460 88.23 9.82 -34.81
N GLU A 461 88.03 8.50 -34.79
CA GLU A 461 88.96 7.54 -35.40
C GLU A 461 88.87 7.57 -36.93
N ILE A 462 87.67 7.61 -37.51
CA ILE A 462 87.47 7.77 -38.97
C ILE A 462 88.06 9.11 -39.46
N ILE A 463 87.92 10.17 -38.66
CA ILE A 463 88.48 11.50 -38.95
C ILE A 463 90.02 11.53 -38.80
N SER A 464 90.61 10.67 -37.95
CA SER A 464 92.07 10.66 -37.69
C SER A 464 92.89 9.95 -38.76
N VAL A 465 92.27 9.05 -39.53
CA VAL A 465 92.93 8.30 -40.64
C VAL A 465 93.02 9.12 -41.93
N SER A 466 92.48 10.35 -41.95
CA SER A 466 92.52 11.25 -43.12
C SER A 466 93.80 12.11 -43.21
N HIS A 467 94.89 11.69 -42.58
CA HIS A 467 96.19 12.37 -42.61
C HIS A 467 97.28 11.57 -43.33
#